data_AF-A0A6L3XUD5-F1
#
_entry.id   AF-A0A6L3XUD5-F1
#
_cell.length_a   1.000
_cell.length_b   1.000
_cell.length_c   1.000
_cell.angle_alpha   90.00
_cell.angle_beta   90.00
_cell.angle_gamma   90.00
#
_symmetry.space_group_name_H-M   'P 1'
#
loop_
_entity.id
_entity.type
_entity.pdbx_description
1 polymer ?
#
loop_
_entity_poly.entity_id
_entity_poly.type
_entity_poly.pdbx_seq_one_letter_code
_entity_poly.pdbx_strand_id
1 'polypeptide(L)'
;MTSPAQRHMMRVSAAMTAQREAAPLRHATVYEQMLVKLAADQRTLKAIYSKELKAAKKRELLPFWLPWVNGVLEQGKGAQDDILMTVMLWRLDTGDIAGALEIARYALKYGLTMPGKHRRTPPYMFTEEVALAAMRAHAAGESVDTRLLTETLELTATADMPDEVRAKLHKITGLFLRDGGDAAGALAHLQ
;
A
#
# COMPACT_ATOMS: atom_id res chain seq x y z
N MET A 1 -10.55 -11.13 18.21
CA MET A 1 -9.58 -11.81 17.33
C MET A 1 -10.35 -12.70 16.36
N THR A 2 -9.96 -12.77 15.09
CA THR A 2 -10.56 -13.69 14.11
C THR A 2 -10.09 -15.13 14.34
N SER A 3 -10.99 -16.10 14.25
CA SER A 3 -10.67 -17.52 14.44
C SER A 3 -9.85 -18.09 13.26
N PRO A 4 -9.10 -19.20 13.44
CA PRO A 4 -8.37 -19.83 12.35
C PRO A 4 -9.26 -20.17 11.14
N ALA A 5 -10.48 -20.66 11.40
CA ALA A 5 -11.47 -20.95 10.35
C ALA A 5 -11.89 -19.69 9.59
N GLN A 6 -12.13 -18.58 10.30
CA GLN A 6 -12.47 -17.29 9.66
C GLN A 6 -11.32 -16.78 8.78
N ARG A 7 -10.07 -16.89 9.24
CA ARG A 7 -8.89 -16.49 8.46
C ARG A 7 -8.73 -17.35 7.21
N HIS A 8 -8.89 -18.67 7.34
CA HIS A 8 -8.84 -19.58 6.20
C HIS A 8 -9.93 -19.24 5.17
N MET A 9 -11.17 -19.04 5.63
CA MET A 9 -12.29 -18.65 4.78
C MET A 9 -12.02 -17.32 4.05
N MET A 10 -11.48 -16.31 4.74
CA MET A 10 -11.09 -15.03 4.14
C MET A 10 -10.04 -15.24 3.04
N ARG A 11 -8.98 -15.99 3.32
CA ARG A 11 -7.91 -16.26 2.35
C ARG A 11 -8.42 -16.97 1.10
N VAL A 12 -9.24 -18.01 1.26
CA VAL A 12 -9.83 -18.76 0.14
C VAL A 12 -10.78 -17.88 -0.67
N SER A 13 -11.61 -17.08 0.00
CA SER A 13 -12.55 -16.18 -0.68
C SER A 13 -11.85 -15.07 -1.45
N ALA A 14 -10.74 -14.55 -0.90
CA ALA A 14 -9.89 -13.58 -1.55
C ALA A 14 -9.24 -14.16 -2.80
N ALA A 15 -8.65 -15.36 -2.71
CA ALA A 15 -8.09 -16.08 -3.85
C ALA A 15 -9.13 -16.31 -4.96
N MET A 16 -10.32 -16.79 -4.60
CA MET A 16 -11.41 -16.98 -5.56
C MET A 16 -11.86 -15.68 -6.22
N THR A 17 -11.87 -14.56 -5.47
CA THR A 17 -12.22 -13.25 -6.02
C THR A 17 -11.15 -12.74 -6.98
N ALA A 18 -9.88 -12.88 -6.61
CA ALA A 18 -8.74 -12.42 -7.38
C ALA A 18 -8.50 -13.21 -8.69
N GLN A 19 -9.08 -14.40 -8.83
CA GLN A 19 -9.01 -15.25 -10.02
C GLN A 19 -10.13 -15.00 -11.05
N ARG A 20 -11.11 -14.15 -10.74
CA ARG A 20 -12.26 -13.93 -11.61
C ARG A 20 -11.86 -13.14 -12.86
N GLU A 21 -12.46 -13.49 -14.00
CA GLU A 21 -12.49 -12.59 -15.16
C GLU A 21 -13.24 -11.30 -14.79
N ALA A 22 -12.95 -10.20 -15.49
CA ALA A 22 -13.42 -8.85 -15.17
C ALA A 22 -14.94 -8.65 -15.39
N ALA A 23 -15.77 -9.46 -14.74
CA ALA A 23 -17.22 -9.41 -14.77
C ALA A 23 -17.76 -8.85 -13.43
N PRO A 24 -18.76 -7.95 -13.46
CA PRO A 24 -19.34 -7.38 -12.26
C PRO A 24 -20.11 -8.44 -11.48
N LEU A 25 -19.96 -8.40 -10.16
CA LEU A 25 -20.58 -9.35 -9.24
C LEU A 25 -22.10 -9.15 -9.24
N ARG A 26 -22.82 -10.24 -9.54
CA ARG A 26 -24.22 -10.41 -9.18
C ARG A 26 -24.22 -11.45 -8.05
N HIS A 27 -24.93 -11.16 -6.95
CA HIS A 27 -25.02 -11.88 -5.67
C HIS A 27 -24.05 -11.39 -4.59
N ALA A 28 -24.53 -11.37 -3.34
CA ALA A 28 -23.83 -10.99 -2.11
C ALA A 28 -22.63 -11.89 -1.78
N THR A 29 -21.61 -11.85 -2.64
CA THR A 29 -20.38 -12.63 -2.52
C THR A 29 -19.62 -12.21 -1.27
N VAL A 30 -18.77 -13.09 -0.74
CA VAL A 30 -17.91 -12.79 0.42
C VAL A 30 -17.14 -11.46 0.22
N TYR A 31 -16.77 -11.13 -1.02
CA TYR A 31 -16.16 -9.84 -1.34
C TYR A 31 -17.04 -8.65 -0.98
N GLU A 32 -18.34 -8.67 -1.31
CA GLU A 32 -19.27 -7.59 -0.97
C GLU A 32 -19.42 -7.42 0.55
N GLN A 33 -19.46 -8.52 1.29
CA GLN A 33 -19.47 -8.48 2.76
C GLN A 33 -18.18 -7.86 3.31
N MET A 34 -17.03 -8.17 2.70
CA MET A 34 -15.76 -7.58 3.08
C MET A 34 -15.68 -6.09 2.69
N LEU A 35 -16.29 -5.67 1.59
CA LEU A 35 -16.43 -4.24 1.27
C LEU A 35 -17.30 -3.50 2.29
N VAL A 36 -18.39 -4.11 2.79
CA VAL A 36 -19.19 -3.54 3.88
C VAL A 36 -18.34 -3.37 5.15
N LYS A 37 -17.52 -4.36 5.50
CA LYS A 37 -16.57 -4.27 6.62
C LYS A 37 -15.54 -3.15 6.40
N LEU A 38 -15.00 -3.03 5.19
CA LEU A 38 -14.05 -1.97 4.83
C LEU A 38 -14.69 -0.60 4.99
N ALA A 39 -15.93 -0.42 4.52
CA ALA A 39 -16.67 0.82 4.66
C ALA A 39 -16.97 1.17 6.13
N ALA A 40 -17.18 0.17 7.00
CA ALA A 40 -17.31 0.39 8.44
C ALA A 40 -16.00 0.90 9.06
N ASP A 41 -14.87 0.25 8.74
CA ASP A 41 -13.55 0.68 9.22
C ASP A 41 -13.18 2.08 8.72
N GLN A 42 -13.46 2.39 7.46
CA GLN A 42 -13.26 3.72 6.87
C GLN A 42 -14.09 4.79 7.59
N ARG A 43 -15.33 4.49 8.00
CA ARG A 43 -16.15 5.40 8.81
C ARG A 43 -15.54 5.64 10.18
N THR A 44 -15.06 4.60 10.85
CA THR A 44 -14.33 4.73 12.12
C THR A 44 -13.10 5.60 11.97
N LEU A 45 -12.30 5.40 10.91
CA LEU A 45 -11.13 6.23 10.64
C LEU A 45 -11.51 7.67 10.31
N LYS A 46 -12.60 7.91 9.57
CA LYS A 46 -13.07 9.26 9.23
C LYS A 46 -13.48 10.07 10.46
N ALA A 47 -13.95 9.41 11.52
CA ALA A 47 -14.28 10.05 12.79
C ALA A 47 -13.04 10.51 13.59
N ILE A 48 -11.84 10.09 13.21
CA ILE A 48 -10.58 10.47 13.87
C ILE A 48 -9.94 11.63 13.10
N TYR A 49 -9.74 12.77 13.76
CA TYR A 49 -9.10 13.95 13.17
C TYR A 49 -7.57 13.89 13.18
N SER A 50 -6.97 13.42 14.29
CA SER A 50 -5.50 13.30 14.40
C SER A 50 -4.95 12.29 13.41
N LYS A 51 -3.92 12.68 12.66
CA LYS A 51 -3.22 11.80 11.71
C LYS A 51 -2.52 10.65 12.44
N GLU A 52 -1.89 10.92 13.58
CA GLU A 52 -1.19 9.93 14.39
C GLU A 52 -2.15 8.91 15.00
N LEU A 53 -3.27 9.36 15.59
CA LEU A 53 -4.30 8.44 16.11
C LEU A 53 -4.93 7.61 14.99
N LYS A 54 -5.08 8.19 13.80
CA LYS A 54 -5.57 7.46 12.62
C LYS A 54 -4.58 6.40 12.16
N ALA A 55 -3.28 6.69 12.16
CA ALA A 55 -2.23 5.72 11.87
C ALA A 55 -2.21 4.60 12.93
N ALA A 56 -2.30 4.93 14.21
CA ALA A 56 -2.41 3.93 15.28
C ALA A 56 -3.63 3.02 15.07
N LYS A 57 -4.79 3.60 14.73
CA LYS A 57 -6.00 2.81 14.45
C LYS A 57 -5.85 1.92 13.21
N LYS A 58 -5.21 2.40 12.14
CA LYS A 58 -4.90 1.57 10.97
C LYS A 58 -4.01 0.38 11.35
N ARG A 59 -3.00 0.60 12.21
CA ARG A 59 -2.12 -0.47 12.71
C ARG A 59 -2.88 -1.56 13.48
N GLU A 60 -3.90 -1.18 14.26
CA GLU A 60 -4.80 -2.15 14.92
C GLU A 60 -5.68 -2.94 13.94
N LEU A 61 -6.10 -2.30 12.83
CA LEU A 61 -7.00 -2.90 11.84
C LEU A 61 -6.27 -3.82 10.87
N LEU A 62 -5.03 -3.50 10.48
CA LEU A 62 -4.26 -4.23 9.47
C LEU A 62 -4.19 -5.76 9.70
N PRO A 63 -3.97 -6.28 10.92
CA PRO A 63 -3.94 -7.72 11.17
C PRO A 63 -5.23 -8.47 10.76
N PHE A 64 -6.38 -7.80 10.79
CA PHE A 64 -7.64 -8.39 10.30
C PHE A 64 -7.63 -8.60 8.78
N TRP A 65 -6.99 -7.69 8.05
CA TRP A 65 -6.96 -7.68 6.58
C TRP A 65 -5.85 -8.55 5.99
N LEU A 66 -4.81 -8.90 6.75
CA LEU A 66 -3.70 -9.73 6.27
C LEU A 66 -4.12 -11.05 5.59
N PRO A 67 -5.09 -11.84 6.11
CA PRO A 67 -5.53 -13.06 5.42
C PRO A 67 -6.12 -12.79 4.04
N TRP A 68 -6.80 -11.65 3.84
CA TRP A 68 -7.33 -11.25 2.54
C TRP A 68 -6.18 -10.92 1.58
N VAL A 69 -5.25 -10.05 2.00
CA VAL A 69 -4.08 -9.66 1.22
C VAL A 69 -3.30 -10.90 0.76
N ASN A 70 -2.97 -11.82 1.68
CA ASN A 70 -2.23 -13.02 1.34
C ASN A 70 -2.98 -13.88 0.32
N GLY A 71 -4.30 -14.03 0.46
CA GLY A 71 -5.12 -14.79 -0.49
C GLY A 71 -5.10 -14.20 -1.90
N VAL A 72 -5.11 -12.86 -2.02
CA VAL A 72 -4.99 -12.19 -3.32
C VAL A 72 -3.59 -12.33 -3.90
N LEU A 73 -2.54 -12.07 -3.11
CA LEU A 73 -1.15 -12.10 -3.60
C LEU A 73 -0.68 -13.51 -3.98
N GLU A 74 -1.12 -14.55 -3.28
CA GLU A 74 -0.73 -15.95 -3.54
C GLU A 74 -1.38 -16.53 -4.81
N GLN A 75 -2.60 -16.11 -5.13
CA GLN A 75 -3.48 -16.85 -6.07
C GLN A 75 -4.16 -15.95 -7.12
N GLY A 76 -3.97 -14.64 -7.04
CA GLY A 76 -4.64 -13.67 -7.89
C GLY A 76 -4.13 -13.63 -9.33
N LYS A 77 -5.04 -13.29 -10.24
CA LYS A 77 -4.80 -13.18 -11.69
C LYS A 77 -5.06 -11.77 -12.22
N GLY A 78 -5.04 -10.76 -11.34
CA GLY A 78 -5.20 -9.36 -11.72
C GLY A 78 -6.62 -8.82 -11.69
N ALA A 79 -7.60 -9.54 -11.11
CA ALA A 79 -8.91 -8.95 -10.89
C ALA A 79 -8.81 -7.73 -9.97
N GLN A 80 -9.59 -6.68 -10.27
CA GLN A 80 -9.64 -5.47 -9.46
C GLN A 80 -10.09 -5.79 -8.03
N ASP A 81 -9.35 -5.28 -7.05
CA ASP A 81 -9.63 -5.49 -5.63
C ASP A 81 -9.41 -4.20 -4.84
N ASP A 82 -10.50 -3.54 -4.47
CA ASP A 82 -10.48 -2.25 -3.75
C ASP A 82 -10.01 -2.42 -2.30
N ILE A 83 -10.19 -3.62 -1.72
CA ILE A 83 -9.70 -3.94 -0.38
C ILE A 83 -8.18 -3.98 -0.41
N LEU A 84 -7.59 -4.73 -1.35
CA LEU A 84 -6.15 -4.83 -1.53
C LEU A 84 -5.51 -3.44 -1.70
N MET A 85 -6.07 -2.62 -2.59
CA MET A 85 -5.54 -1.29 -2.88
C MET A 85 -5.71 -0.32 -1.70
N THR A 86 -6.80 -0.42 -0.94
CA THR A 86 -6.97 0.38 0.30
C THR A 86 -5.98 -0.04 1.38
N VAL A 87 -5.75 -1.35 1.54
CA VAL A 87 -4.80 -1.87 2.52
C VAL A 87 -3.36 -1.46 2.18
N MET A 88 -2.99 -1.41 0.89
CA MET A 88 -1.70 -0.87 0.46
C MET A 88 -1.45 0.54 1.02
N LEU A 89 -2.43 1.44 0.89
CA LEU A 89 -2.33 2.79 1.42
C LEU A 89 -2.26 2.80 2.95
N TRP A 90 -3.05 1.97 3.62
CA TRP A 90 -3.01 1.89 5.08
C TRP A 90 -1.68 1.37 5.61
N ARG A 91 -1.01 0.46 4.90
CA ARG A 91 0.35 0.03 5.25
C ARG A 91 1.31 1.22 5.22
N LEU A 92 1.28 2.05 4.17
CA LEU A 92 2.08 3.28 4.05
C LEU A 92 1.76 4.32 5.13
N ASP A 93 0.48 4.50 5.45
CA ASP A 93 0.05 5.37 6.55
C ASP A 93 0.67 4.96 7.91
N THR A 94 0.94 3.66 8.08
CA THR A 94 1.52 3.09 9.31
C THR A 94 3.04 2.91 9.26
N GLY A 95 3.68 3.27 8.14
CA GLY A 95 5.13 3.11 7.94
C GLY A 95 5.58 1.74 7.40
N ASP A 96 4.65 0.82 7.13
CA ASP A 96 4.96 -0.50 6.56
C ASP A 96 5.20 -0.42 5.04
N ILE A 97 6.35 0.14 4.66
CA ILE A 97 6.75 0.31 3.26
C ILE A 97 6.97 -1.05 2.58
N ALA A 98 7.68 -1.96 3.24
CA ALA A 98 7.97 -3.29 2.68
C ALA A 98 6.69 -4.04 2.31
N GLY A 99 5.72 -4.02 3.21
CA GLY A 99 4.44 -4.63 2.99
C GLY A 99 3.56 -3.96 1.94
N ALA A 100 3.62 -2.64 1.83
CA ALA A 100 2.93 -1.94 0.75
C ALA A 100 3.56 -2.25 -0.61
N LEU A 101 4.88 -2.41 -0.67
CA LEU A 101 5.64 -2.72 -1.89
C LEU A 101 5.30 -4.11 -2.45
N GLU A 102 5.03 -5.11 -1.59
CA GLU A 102 4.49 -6.41 -2.01
C GLU A 102 3.18 -6.27 -2.79
N ILE A 103 2.26 -5.43 -2.29
CA ILE A 103 0.98 -5.16 -2.94
C ILE A 103 1.19 -4.36 -4.23
N ALA A 104 2.08 -3.35 -4.21
CA ALA A 104 2.38 -2.53 -5.37
C ALA A 104 2.94 -3.35 -6.54
N ARG A 105 3.85 -4.30 -6.28
CA ARG A 105 4.37 -5.21 -7.32
C ARG A 105 3.25 -5.99 -8.01
N TYR A 106 2.30 -6.52 -7.25
CA TYR A 106 1.13 -7.20 -7.81
C TYR A 106 0.23 -6.23 -8.59
N ALA A 107 -0.11 -5.09 -8.00
CA ALA A 107 -1.02 -4.11 -8.57
C ALA A 107 -0.51 -3.54 -9.90
N LEU A 108 0.77 -3.18 -9.97
CA LEU A 108 1.38 -2.63 -11.18
C LEU A 108 1.56 -3.70 -12.27
N LYS A 109 1.95 -4.93 -11.90
CA LYS A 109 2.07 -6.05 -12.85
C LYS A 109 0.74 -6.33 -13.57
N TYR A 110 -0.37 -6.24 -12.86
CA TYR A 110 -1.70 -6.56 -13.39
C TYR A 110 -2.54 -5.34 -13.77
N GLY A 111 -2.00 -4.12 -13.65
CA GLY A 111 -2.70 -2.90 -14.05
C GLY A 111 -3.95 -2.59 -13.22
N LEU A 112 -3.95 -2.92 -11.92
CA LEU A 112 -5.04 -2.56 -11.01
C LEU A 112 -5.21 -1.04 -10.94
N THR A 113 -6.40 -0.57 -10.58
CA THR A 113 -6.69 0.87 -10.43
C THR A 113 -6.81 1.28 -8.97
N MET A 114 -6.60 2.57 -8.69
CA MET A 114 -6.81 3.09 -7.33
C MET A 114 -8.30 3.09 -6.97
N PRO A 115 -8.67 2.74 -5.73
CA PRO A 115 -10.07 2.66 -5.32
C PRO A 115 -10.71 4.05 -5.28
N GLY A 116 -12.02 4.12 -5.52
CA GLY A 116 -12.75 5.39 -5.56
C GLY A 116 -12.46 6.22 -6.82
N LYS A 117 -12.72 7.53 -6.76
CA LYS A 117 -12.58 8.45 -7.92
C LYS A 117 -11.22 9.17 -7.92
N HIS A 118 -10.15 8.49 -7.51
CA HIS A 118 -8.82 9.08 -7.54
C HIS A 118 -8.37 9.35 -8.98
N ARG A 119 -7.87 10.56 -9.24
CA ARG A 119 -7.30 10.93 -10.55
C ARG A 119 -5.87 10.40 -10.74
N ARG A 120 -5.19 10.06 -9.65
CA ARG A 120 -3.80 9.58 -9.66
C ARG A 120 -3.78 8.10 -10.02
N THR A 121 -2.87 7.72 -10.92
CA THR A 121 -2.59 6.32 -11.25
C THR A 121 -1.96 5.60 -10.05
N PRO A 122 -2.02 4.26 -9.97
CA PRO A 122 -1.35 3.50 -8.91
C PRO A 122 0.14 3.81 -8.74
N PRO A 123 1.00 3.81 -9.78
CA PRO A 123 2.42 4.12 -9.61
C PRO A 123 2.67 5.55 -9.11
N TYR A 124 1.87 6.53 -9.55
CA TYR A 124 1.93 7.88 -8.99
C TYR A 124 1.57 7.83 -7.50
N MET A 125 0.36 7.37 -7.15
CA MET A 125 -0.08 7.38 -5.75
C MET A 125 0.89 6.63 -4.84
N PHE A 126 1.37 5.46 -5.27
CA PHE A 126 2.33 4.66 -4.51
C PHE A 126 3.65 5.41 -4.26
N THR A 127 4.25 6.00 -5.30
CA THR A 127 5.52 6.74 -5.18
C THR A 127 5.41 7.89 -4.19
N GLU A 128 4.32 8.67 -4.29
CA GLU A 128 4.11 9.79 -3.39
C GLU A 128 3.93 9.35 -1.93
N GLU A 129 3.11 8.33 -1.69
CA GLU A 129 2.82 7.85 -0.35
C GLU A 129 4.03 7.16 0.31
N VAL A 130 4.89 6.48 -0.46
CA VAL A 130 6.18 5.98 0.02
C VAL A 130 7.10 7.12 0.43
N ALA A 131 7.24 8.16 -0.42
CA ALA A 131 8.06 9.31 -0.09
C ALA A 131 7.56 10.01 1.19
N LEU A 132 6.24 10.18 1.34
CA LEU A 132 5.65 10.75 2.54
C LEU A 132 5.85 9.86 3.78
N ALA A 133 5.78 8.53 3.64
CA ALA A 133 6.06 7.61 4.74
C ALA A 133 7.52 7.70 5.20
N ALA A 134 8.46 7.69 4.26
CA ALA A 134 9.89 7.84 4.52
C ALA A 134 10.22 9.20 5.16
N MET A 135 9.60 10.29 4.70
CA MET A 135 9.75 11.62 5.30
C MET A 135 9.28 11.67 6.75
N ARG A 136 8.16 11.00 7.07
CA ARG A 136 7.67 10.90 8.45
C ARG A 136 8.65 10.14 9.34
N ALA A 137 9.15 8.99 8.86
CA ALA A 137 10.14 8.19 9.58
C ALA A 137 11.41 9.00 9.85
N HIS A 138 11.93 9.68 8.82
CA HIS A 138 13.12 10.52 8.95
C HIS A 138 12.93 11.65 9.97
N ALA A 139 11.79 12.35 9.92
CA ALA A 139 11.45 13.40 10.88
C ALA A 139 11.31 12.86 12.32
N ALA A 140 10.95 11.60 12.49
CA ALA A 140 10.88 10.92 13.78
C ALA A 140 12.22 10.31 14.24
N GLY A 141 13.28 10.40 13.43
CA GLY A 141 14.57 9.75 13.71
C GLY A 141 14.52 8.22 13.56
N GLU A 142 13.50 7.69 12.89
CA GLU A 142 13.35 6.27 12.61
C GLU A 142 14.15 5.87 11.37
N SER A 143 14.79 4.70 11.40
CA SER A 143 15.50 4.16 10.24
C SER A 143 14.53 3.55 9.22
N VAL A 144 14.77 3.80 7.94
CA VAL A 144 14.13 3.08 6.83
C VAL A 144 15.22 2.34 6.04
N ASP A 145 14.96 1.09 5.67
CA ASP A 145 15.82 0.36 4.75
C ASP A 145 15.78 1.05 3.37
N THR A 146 16.90 1.67 2.98
CA THR A 146 17.02 2.44 1.74
C THR A 146 16.74 1.59 0.51
N ARG A 147 16.95 0.27 0.56
CA ARG A 147 16.62 -0.64 -0.54
C ARG A 147 15.14 -0.59 -0.91
N LEU A 148 14.25 -0.36 0.06
CA LEU A 148 12.81 -0.23 -0.21
C LEU A 148 12.49 1.03 -1.01
N LEU A 149 13.25 2.11 -0.80
CA LEU A 149 13.08 3.38 -1.50
C LEU A 149 13.64 3.28 -2.93
N THR A 150 14.81 2.67 -3.09
CA THR A 150 15.40 2.39 -4.40
C THR A 150 14.52 1.43 -5.20
N GLU A 151 14.01 0.36 -4.60
CA GLU A 151 13.08 -0.56 -5.27
C GLU A 151 11.77 0.14 -5.68
N THR A 152 11.29 1.10 -4.89
CA THR A 152 10.13 1.92 -5.28
C THR A 152 10.45 2.77 -6.51
N LEU A 153 11.64 3.38 -6.59
CA LEU A 153 12.08 4.15 -7.76
C LEU A 153 12.17 3.28 -9.02
N GLU A 154 12.73 2.08 -8.90
CA GLU A 154 12.84 1.11 -10.00
C GLU A 154 11.46 0.64 -10.46
N LEU A 155 10.59 0.27 -9.53
CA LEU A 155 9.24 -0.21 -9.81
C LEU A 155 8.39 0.84 -10.55
N THR A 156 8.65 2.14 -10.33
CA THR A 156 7.89 3.24 -10.95
C THR A 156 8.71 4.07 -11.94
N ALA A 157 9.83 3.55 -12.42
CA ALA A 157 10.77 4.27 -13.28
C ALA A 157 10.12 4.79 -14.58
N THR A 158 9.26 3.98 -15.21
CA THR A 158 8.63 4.31 -16.51
C THR A 158 7.24 4.94 -16.36
N ALA A 159 6.78 5.16 -15.13
CA ALA A 159 5.44 5.69 -14.88
C ALA A 159 5.40 7.22 -14.99
N ASP A 160 4.33 7.72 -15.63
CA ASP A 160 4.01 9.13 -15.68
C ASP A 160 3.51 9.64 -14.32
N MET A 161 4.14 10.73 -13.84
CA MET A 161 3.79 11.45 -12.62
C MET A 161 4.48 12.82 -12.62
N PRO A 162 3.99 13.81 -11.84
CA PRO A 162 4.69 15.08 -11.67
C PRO A 162 6.13 14.88 -11.17
N ASP A 163 7.08 15.63 -11.73
CA ASP A 163 8.50 15.55 -11.36
C ASP A 163 8.73 15.77 -9.86
N GLU A 164 7.94 16.64 -9.23
CA GLU A 164 7.99 16.90 -7.79
C GLU A 164 7.75 15.65 -6.92
N VAL A 165 6.96 14.68 -7.42
CA VAL A 165 6.69 13.42 -6.71
C VAL A 165 7.94 12.54 -6.74
N ARG A 166 8.56 12.41 -7.91
CA ARG A 166 9.79 11.64 -8.09
C ARG A 166 10.95 12.28 -7.32
N ALA A 167 11.12 13.59 -7.45
CA ALA A 167 12.14 14.36 -6.73
C ALA A 167 12.01 14.22 -5.21
N LYS A 168 10.78 14.17 -4.68
CA LYS A 168 10.52 13.94 -3.25
C LYS A 168 11.06 12.59 -2.78
N LEU A 169 10.85 11.52 -3.56
CA LEU A 169 11.38 10.19 -3.23
C LEU A 169 12.91 10.13 -3.34
N HIS A 170 13.50 10.72 -4.39
CA HIS A 170 14.96 10.84 -4.49
C HIS A 170 15.55 11.59 -3.28
N LYS A 171 15.01 12.77 -2.96
CA LYS A 171 15.48 13.59 -1.85
C LYS A 171 15.52 12.81 -0.53
N ILE A 172 14.41 12.15 -0.18
CA ILE A 172 14.36 11.42 1.10
C ILE A 172 15.28 10.19 1.09
N THR A 173 15.44 9.52 -0.05
CA THR A 173 16.40 8.42 -0.23
C THR A 173 17.83 8.90 0.02
N GLY A 174 18.22 10.03 -0.58
CA GLY A 174 19.53 10.63 -0.40
C GLY A 174 19.81 11.04 1.05
N LEU A 175 18.80 11.55 1.77
CA LEU A 175 18.93 11.87 3.19
C LEU A 175 19.21 10.63 4.04
N PHE A 176 18.46 9.53 3.84
CA PHE A 176 18.72 8.28 4.56
C PHE A 176 20.10 7.69 4.25
N LEU A 177 20.54 7.72 2.99
CA LEU A 177 21.87 7.25 2.60
C LEU A 177 22.98 8.08 3.25
N ARG A 178 22.84 9.41 3.24
CA ARG A 178 23.77 10.32 3.91
C ARG A 178 23.85 10.04 5.40
N ASP A 179 22.71 9.91 6.05
CA ASP A 179 22.64 9.68 7.50
C ASP A 179 23.17 8.27 7.87
N GLY A 180 23.11 7.31 6.94
CA GLY A 180 23.75 6.00 7.03
C GLY A 180 25.24 5.96 6.65
N GLY A 181 25.84 7.10 6.29
CA GLY A 181 27.27 7.20 5.94
C GLY A 181 27.62 6.93 4.47
N ASP A 182 26.65 6.66 3.61
CA ASP A 182 26.85 6.47 2.18
C ASP A 182 26.75 7.80 1.42
N ALA A 183 27.82 8.59 1.47
CA ALA A 183 27.89 9.90 0.81
C ALA A 183 27.82 9.79 -0.73
N ALA A 184 28.38 8.72 -1.31
CA ALA A 184 28.40 8.52 -2.74
C ALA A 184 26.99 8.18 -3.26
N GLY A 185 26.30 7.26 -2.59
CA GLY A 185 24.90 6.95 -2.88
C GLY A 185 23.99 8.16 -2.70
N ALA A 186 24.18 8.93 -1.61
CA ALA A 186 23.40 10.14 -1.37
C ALA A 186 23.51 11.17 -2.51
N LEU A 187 24.73 11.38 -3.05
CA LEU A 187 24.97 12.33 -4.13
C LEU A 187 24.19 11.96 -5.41
N ALA A 188 24.08 10.67 -5.73
CA ALA A 188 23.32 10.21 -6.90
C ALA A 188 21.81 10.54 -6.83
N HIS A 189 21.29 10.83 -5.64
CA HIS A 189 19.88 11.18 -5.43
C HIS A 189 19.64 12.67 -5.16
N LEU A 190 20.68 13.47 -4.94
CA LEU A 190 20.58 14.89 -4.55
C LEU A 190 21.06 15.87 -5.64
N GLN A 191 21.38 15.36 -6.83
CA GLN A 191 21.63 16.15 -8.04
C GLN A 191 20.32 16.59 -8.69
#